data_AF-A0A521Z9I2-F1
#
_entry.id   AF-A0A521Z9I2-F1
#
_cell.length_a   1.000
_cell.length_b   1.000
_cell.length_c   1.000
_cell.angle_alpha   90.00
_cell.angle_beta   90.00
_cell.angle_gamma   90.00
#
_symmetry.space_group_name_H-M   'P 1'
#
loop_
_entity.id
_entity.type
_entity.pdbx_description
1 polymer ?
#
loop_
_entity_poly.entity_id
_entity_poly.type
_entity_poly.pdbx_seq_one_letter_code
_entity_poly.pdbx_strand_id
1 'polypeptide(L)'
;MAKRTFWLSAAILMCLGGIINTAAATATEKVYQQQSDGNSEIYSWEGQNLTNSSGYDGQPAVSPDGTKVAFVSNRAGGNRLFVMSLNGAGVHQLTTRDSGYPAWSPDGRRLAYASSGYLHVIDADGGNDHQVGNSWSVSHPTWSAYGQMIAYAFYAGSNSDIYSVSATAANTTPGQRLTTDASYDQSPSWTPTGKIVFQSNRFGATDNLFAINEDGSAVSQITQNTAGTAAILPTIGRNGLIYFLSNQRVGEEAVGYRMNVISLMGNDTLRLSNTPVEFIGVQSANSPFGNDVSYAALGDSVASGEGANEGWLWRDGLWSGGGESSWESDPLSSDQQHCHQSQWSYKYTVRATRGVGGANFGDYSCSGASVNNGLLQPQTFRDGSRANSSQVEAMFGDGAPTVITLTIGANDVGFSDFLAKCYKPLASRCDSFKNSLEQLLRLRLQRQALESAVSSLISRGRVAGVVPHIYLTGYFDPFLDSQPVCSDTRLFATASLTRSEVSWLRQGLRLLNRNIKAVANKHPEAIYIDTMTTMSGHGFCSTDPWVYGPSILLLSPGSGAPYHPTPAGQAALARRVLEGMA
;
A
#
# COMPACT_ATOMS: atom_id res chain seq x y z
N MET A 1 54.20 30.57 21.00
CA MET A 1 53.35 31.58 20.33
C MET A 1 52.33 30.80 19.50
N ALA A 2 51.01 30.85 19.65
CA ALA A 2 50.11 31.67 20.45
C ALA A 2 48.79 30.90 20.77
N LYS A 3 48.24 31.14 21.98
CA LYS A 3 46.83 31.20 22.46
C LYS A 3 45.81 30.15 21.92
N ARG A 4 45.18 29.24 22.68
CA ARG A 4 44.28 29.28 23.88
C ARG A 4 43.06 30.24 23.83
N THR A 5 41.86 29.63 23.74
CA THR A 5 40.52 29.97 24.33
C THR A 5 39.57 28.77 24.04
N PHE A 6 39.05 27.90 24.93
CA PHE A 6 38.08 27.97 26.06
C PHE A 6 36.67 28.51 25.63
N TRP A 7 35.46 27.94 25.91
CA TRP A 7 34.91 27.03 26.96
C TRP A 7 33.47 26.47 26.59
N LEU A 8 33.08 25.35 27.26
CA LEU A 8 31.74 24.86 27.75
C LEU A 8 30.62 24.26 26.83
N SER A 9 30.37 22.96 27.08
CA SER A 9 29.09 22.23 27.31
C SER A 9 28.12 21.86 26.17
N ALA A 10 27.98 20.57 25.90
CA ALA A 10 26.86 19.72 26.38
C ALA A 10 26.96 18.30 25.79
N ALA A 11 26.77 17.29 26.65
CA ALA A 11 26.57 15.90 26.25
C ALA A 11 25.16 15.71 25.65
N ILE A 12 25.02 14.82 24.66
CA ILE A 12 23.90 13.86 24.51
C ILE A 12 24.35 12.70 23.61
N LEU A 13 23.85 11.53 24.02
CA LEU A 13 24.05 10.14 23.63
C LEU A 13 23.51 9.75 22.23
N MET A 14 23.92 8.55 21.81
CA MET A 14 23.27 7.53 20.91
C MET A 14 24.00 7.30 19.59
N CYS A 15 24.85 6.27 19.46
CA CYS A 15 24.59 4.81 19.35
C CYS A 15 23.93 4.37 18.03
N LEU A 16 24.70 3.54 17.30
CA LEU A 16 24.34 2.23 16.71
C LEU A 16 23.08 2.23 15.81
N GLY A 17 23.18 1.92 14.53
CA GLY A 17 23.73 0.68 14.03
C GLY A 17 22.59 -0.29 13.73
N GLY A 18 22.47 -0.66 12.45
CA GLY A 18 22.03 -2.01 12.10
C GLY A 18 20.56 -2.22 11.69
N ILE A 19 20.48 -2.92 10.55
CA ILE A 19 19.54 -3.99 10.22
C ILE A 19 18.18 -3.54 9.67
N ILE A 20 18.05 -3.75 8.36
CA ILE A 20 16.82 -3.57 7.57
C ILE A 20 16.43 -4.96 7.06
N ASN A 21 15.25 -5.48 7.46
CA ASN A 21 14.64 -6.75 7.01
C ASN A 21 13.11 -6.61 6.69
N THR A 22 12.76 -6.49 5.41
CA THR A 22 11.83 -7.14 4.47
C THR A 22 10.33 -7.10 4.75
N ALA A 23 9.62 -6.21 4.04
CA ALA A 23 8.18 -6.33 3.78
C ALA A 23 7.93 -6.21 2.27
N ALA A 24 7.10 -7.11 1.74
CA ALA A 24 6.88 -7.33 0.33
C ALA A 24 6.36 -6.10 -0.42
N ALA A 25 6.86 -6.00 -1.63
CA ALA A 25 6.47 -5.06 -2.66
C ALA A 25 5.10 -5.38 -3.25
N THR A 26 4.19 -4.42 -3.34
CA THR A 26 3.10 -4.47 -4.34
C THR A 26 3.58 -3.76 -5.60
N ALA A 27 4.24 -4.46 -6.51
CA ALA A 27 4.27 -3.98 -7.89
C ALA A 27 2.82 -3.80 -8.36
N THR A 28 2.55 -2.68 -9.01
CA THR A 28 1.25 -2.23 -9.52
C THR A 28 0.72 -3.05 -10.68
N GLU A 29 1.31 -4.21 -10.94
CA GLU A 29 0.85 -5.17 -11.92
C GLU A 29 0.21 -6.35 -11.18
N LYS A 30 -1.12 -6.28 -11.01
CA LYS A 30 -1.95 -7.45 -10.64
C LYS A 30 -1.94 -8.53 -11.73
N VAL A 31 -1.21 -8.31 -12.81
CA VAL A 31 -1.11 -9.16 -13.97
C VAL A 31 0.34 -9.23 -14.44
N TYR A 32 0.76 -10.34 -15.01
CA TYR A 32 2.08 -10.49 -15.59
C TYR A 32 1.98 -11.19 -16.94
N GLN A 33 3.00 -10.99 -17.78
CA GLN A 33 3.13 -11.72 -19.04
C GLN A 33 3.91 -13.02 -18.81
N GLN A 34 3.41 -14.13 -19.36
CA GLN A 34 4.09 -15.43 -19.33
C GLN A 34 4.02 -16.09 -20.70
N GLN A 35 5.09 -16.80 -21.06
CA GLN A 35 5.08 -17.66 -22.24
C GLN A 35 4.35 -18.99 -21.91
N SER A 36 3.28 -19.28 -22.64
CA SER A 36 2.50 -20.52 -22.54
C SER A 36 2.29 -21.07 -23.94
N ASP A 37 2.35 -22.38 -24.14
CA ASP A 37 1.95 -23.07 -25.39
C ASP A 37 2.48 -22.47 -26.72
N GLY A 38 3.65 -21.82 -26.70
CA GLY A 38 4.30 -21.24 -27.87
C GLY A 38 4.01 -19.76 -28.14
N ASN A 39 3.16 -19.10 -27.35
CA ASN A 39 2.87 -17.66 -27.41
C ASN A 39 3.01 -16.98 -26.04
N SER A 40 2.90 -15.64 -25.99
CA SER A 40 2.82 -14.90 -24.72
C SER A 40 1.38 -14.65 -24.36
N GLU A 41 1.05 -14.85 -23.10
CA GLU A 41 -0.28 -14.67 -22.52
C GLU A 41 -0.18 -13.82 -21.24
N ILE A 42 -1.31 -13.22 -20.83
CA ILE A 42 -1.42 -12.37 -19.65
C ILE A 42 -2.10 -13.17 -18.54
N TYR A 43 -1.45 -13.24 -17.39
CA TYR A 43 -1.93 -13.95 -16.21
C TYR A 43 -2.25 -12.95 -15.11
N SER A 44 -3.20 -13.29 -14.25
CA SER A 44 -3.36 -12.64 -12.96
C SER A 44 -2.22 -13.04 -12.03
N TRP A 45 -1.96 -12.21 -11.03
CA TRP A 45 -1.01 -12.51 -9.96
C TRP A 45 -1.29 -13.86 -9.26
N GLU A 46 -2.56 -14.28 -9.22
CA GLU A 46 -2.97 -15.55 -8.62
C GLU A 46 -2.72 -16.77 -9.54
N GLY A 47 -2.10 -16.56 -10.71
CA GLY A 47 -1.78 -17.61 -11.69
C GLY A 47 -2.94 -17.97 -12.61
N GLN A 48 -4.03 -17.19 -12.60
CA GLN A 48 -5.13 -17.39 -13.55
C GLN A 48 -4.73 -16.84 -14.91
N ASN A 49 -4.86 -17.65 -15.96
CA ASN A 49 -4.69 -17.14 -17.31
C ASN A 49 -5.87 -16.21 -17.70
N LEU A 50 -5.58 -14.96 -18.06
CA LEU A 50 -6.58 -13.94 -18.41
C LEU A 50 -6.79 -13.82 -19.92
N THR A 51 -5.81 -14.25 -20.72
CA THR A 51 -5.92 -14.27 -22.18
C THR A 51 -5.73 -15.69 -22.71
N ASN A 52 -6.44 -16.03 -23.78
CA ASN A 52 -6.29 -17.33 -24.42
C ASN A 52 -6.52 -17.11 -25.91
N SER A 53 -5.48 -16.64 -26.59
CA SER A 53 -5.52 -16.35 -28.01
C SER A 53 -4.38 -17.07 -28.71
N SER A 54 -4.43 -17.23 -30.02
CA SER A 54 -3.29 -17.82 -30.75
C SER A 54 -2.15 -16.80 -30.99
N GLY A 55 -2.32 -15.57 -30.53
CA GLY A 55 -1.41 -14.45 -30.77
C GLY A 55 -0.49 -14.14 -29.59
N TYR A 56 0.46 -13.25 -29.80
CA TYR A 56 1.20 -12.60 -28.73
C TYR A 56 0.23 -11.70 -27.95
N ASP A 57 0.18 -11.85 -26.63
CA ASP A 57 -0.44 -10.95 -25.67
C ASP A 57 0.61 -10.51 -24.65
N GLY A 58 0.82 -9.20 -24.51
CA GLY A 58 1.88 -8.67 -23.65
C GLY A 58 1.83 -7.17 -23.45
N GLN A 59 2.84 -6.62 -22.76
CA GLN A 59 2.87 -5.22 -22.30
C GLN A 59 1.58 -4.81 -21.57
N PRO A 60 1.16 -5.55 -20.52
CA PRO A 60 -0.05 -5.20 -19.79
C PRO A 60 0.13 -3.88 -19.04
N ALA A 61 -0.95 -3.13 -18.90
CA ALA A 61 -1.05 -1.95 -18.07
C ALA A 61 -2.39 -1.98 -17.35
N VAL A 62 -2.36 -2.05 -16.02
CA VAL A 62 -3.56 -2.06 -15.17
C VAL A 62 -4.09 -0.63 -15.04
N SER A 63 -5.41 -0.45 -15.16
CA SER A 63 -6.05 0.84 -14.93
C SER A 63 -5.88 1.29 -13.49
N PRO A 64 -5.91 2.61 -13.18
CA PRO A 64 -5.67 3.08 -11.84
C PRO A 64 -6.62 2.43 -10.83
N ASP A 65 -7.92 2.40 -11.15
CA ASP A 65 -8.98 1.78 -10.34
C ASP A 65 -8.83 0.25 -10.18
N GLY A 66 -7.90 -0.37 -10.90
CA GLY A 66 -7.66 -1.81 -10.87
C GLY A 66 -8.75 -2.63 -11.53
N THR A 67 -9.68 -2.03 -12.26
CA THR A 67 -10.82 -2.77 -12.84
C THR A 67 -10.55 -3.28 -14.26
N LYS A 68 -9.56 -2.70 -14.96
CA LYS A 68 -9.25 -2.99 -16.36
C LYS A 68 -7.76 -3.24 -16.57
N VAL A 69 -7.47 -3.91 -17.68
CA VAL A 69 -6.13 -4.15 -18.21
C VAL A 69 -6.10 -3.72 -19.66
N ALA A 70 -5.23 -2.77 -20.00
CA ALA A 70 -4.84 -2.49 -21.36
C ALA A 70 -3.65 -3.38 -21.73
N PHE A 71 -3.58 -3.90 -22.93
CA PHE A 71 -2.50 -4.76 -23.36
C PHE A 71 -2.30 -4.73 -24.87
N VAL A 72 -1.15 -5.19 -25.33
CA VAL A 72 -0.82 -5.32 -26.74
C VAL A 72 -1.10 -6.74 -27.19
N SER A 73 -1.84 -6.89 -28.29
CA SER A 73 -2.03 -8.18 -28.94
C SER A 73 -1.81 -8.13 -30.44
N ASN A 74 -1.24 -9.19 -31.00
CA ASN A 74 -1.12 -9.35 -32.46
C ASN A 74 -2.24 -10.20 -33.09
N ARG A 75 -3.26 -10.59 -32.31
CA ARG A 75 -4.39 -11.43 -32.76
C ARG A 75 -5.17 -10.86 -33.95
N ALA A 76 -5.01 -9.57 -34.25
CA ALA A 76 -5.64 -8.87 -35.37
C ALA A 76 -4.70 -8.65 -36.58
N GLY A 77 -3.57 -9.37 -36.67
CA GLY A 77 -2.64 -9.29 -37.81
C GLY A 77 -1.56 -8.19 -37.68
N GLY A 78 -1.29 -7.74 -36.46
CA GLY A 78 -0.30 -6.72 -36.10
C GLY A 78 -0.53 -6.26 -34.66
N ASN A 79 0.45 -5.61 -34.02
CA ASN A 79 0.32 -5.22 -32.60
C ASN A 79 -0.74 -4.13 -32.45
N ARG A 80 -1.84 -4.43 -31.75
CA ARG A 80 -2.92 -3.47 -31.45
C ARG A 80 -3.10 -3.38 -29.94
N LEU A 81 -3.64 -2.25 -29.49
CA LEU A 81 -4.11 -2.15 -28.11
C LEU A 81 -5.46 -2.83 -27.97
N PHE A 82 -5.59 -3.58 -26.90
CA PHE A 82 -6.83 -4.17 -26.42
C PHE A 82 -7.03 -3.75 -24.96
N VAL A 83 -8.28 -3.73 -24.53
CA VAL A 83 -8.65 -3.53 -23.13
C VAL A 83 -9.59 -4.67 -22.72
N MET A 84 -9.45 -5.12 -21.49
CA MET A 84 -10.32 -6.12 -20.86
C MET A 84 -10.55 -5.77 -19.39
N SER A 85 -11.54 -6.38 -18.77
CA SER A 85 -11.70 -6.38 -17.31
C SER A 85 -10.55 -7.14 -16.64
N LEU A 86 -10.23 -6.81 -15.38
CA LEU A 86 -9.14 -7.47 -14.64
C LEU A 86 -9.34 -8.99 -14.48
N ASN A 87 -10.57 -9.48 -14.55
CA ASN A 87 -10.91 -10.91 -14.55
C ASN A 87 -10.81 -11.58 -15.94
N GLY A 88 -10.32 -10.87 -16.97
CA GLY A 88 -10.18 -11.37 -18.34
C GLY A 88 -11.42 -11.21 -19.22
N ALA A 89 -12.56 -10.75 -18.67
CA ALA A 89 -13.79 -10.59 -19.44
C ALA A 89 -13.79 -9.34 -20.35
N GLY A 90 -14.66 -9.34 -21.36
CA GLY A 90 -14.97 -8.12 -22.13
C GLY A 90 -13.82 -7.59 -22.99
N VAL A 91 -12.94 -8.47 -23.49
CA VAL A 91 -11.84 -8.10 -24.38
C VAL A 91 -12.37 -7.34 -25.60
N HIS A 92 -11.87 -6.13 -25.81
CA HIS A 92 -12.20 -5.30 -26.97
C HIS A 92 -10.94 -4.63 -27.53
N GLN A 93 -10.88 -4.54 -28.85
CA GLN A 93 -9.78 -3.88 -29.55
C GLN A 93 -9.97 -2.36 -29.51
N LEU A 94 -8.91 -1.63 -29.14
CA LEU A 94 -8.94 -0.18 -28.99
C LEU A 94 -8.32 0.54 -30.19
N THR A 95 -7.28 -0.02 -30.80
CA THR A 95 -6.59 0.60 -31.95
C THR A 95 -6.60 -0.30 -33.17
N THR A 96 -6.54 0.30 -34.37
CA THR A 96 -6.46 -0.41 -35.66
C THR A 96 -5.09 -0.32 -36.32
N ARG A 97 -4.18 0.46 -35.75
CA ARG A 97 -2.79 0.67 -36.20
C ARG A 97 -1.79 0.06 -35.23
N ASP A 98 -0.54 -0.11 -35.67
CA ASP A 98 0.53 -0.63 -34.83
C ASP A 98 0.71 0.24 -33.57
N SER A 99 0.55 -0.39 -32.41
CA SER A 99 0.54 0.27 -31.11
C SER A 99 1.35 -0.52 -30.09
N GLY A 100 1.99 0.19 -29.17
CA GLY A 100 2.72 -0.41 -28.05
C GLY A 100 2.83 0.52 -26.85
N TYR A 101 3.32 -0.01 -25.73
CA TYR A 101 3.54 0.69 -24.48
C TYR A 101 2.31 1.46 -23.95
N PRO A 102 1.18 0.78 -23.71
CA PRO A 102 -0.01 1.44 -23.16
C PRO A 102 0.26 1.94 -21.74
N ALA A 103 -0.25 3.13 -21.42
CA ALA A 103 -0.18 3.71 -20.08
C ALA A 103 -1.45 4.49 -19.76
N TRP A 104 -2.13 4.10 -18.68
CA TRP A 104 -3.39 4.73 -18.27
C TRP A 104 -3.18 6.12 -17.69
N SER A 105 -4.08 7.05 -18.01
CA SER A 105 -4.19 8.31 -17.30
C SER A 105 -4.63 8.07 -15.85
N PRO A 106 -4.29 8.94 -14.89
CA PRO A 106 -4.60 8.72 -13.47
C PRO A 106 -6.09 8.61 -13.14
N ASP A 107 -6.94 9.20 -13.98
CA ASP A 107 -8.40 9.13 -13.90
C ASP A 107 -9.00 7.89 -14.61
N GLY A 108 -8.17 7.05 -15.24
CA GLY A 108 -8.60 5.85 -15.95
C GLY A 108 -9.41 6.10 -17.23
N ARG A 109 -9.52 7.36 -17.69
CA ARG A 109 -10.37 7.73 -18.83
C ARG A 109 -9.65 7.67 -20.17
N ARG A 110 -8.31 7.71 -20.18
CA ARG A 110 -7.47 7.78 -21.37
C ARG A 110 -6.27 6.84 -21.26
N LEU A 111 -5.68 6.53 -22.41
CA LEU A 111 -4.44 5.80 -22.57
C LEU A 111 -3.46 6.64 -23.39
N ALA A 112 -2.24 6.77 -22.90
CA ALA A 112 -1.10 7.18 -23.70
C ALA A 112 -0.45 5.93 -24.29
N TYR A 113 0.03 6.00 -25.53
CA TYR A 113 0.71 4.88 -26.19
C TYR A 113 1.60 5.35 -27.33
N ALA A 114 2.50 4.47 -27.77
CA ALA A 114 3.34 4.70 -28.93
C ALA A 114 2.72 4.09 -30.19
N SER A 115 2.71 4.84 -31.30
CA SER A 115 2.32 4.34 -32.61
C SER A 115 3.18 4.94 -33.71
N SER A 116 3.77 4.10 -34.57
CA SER A 116 4.74 4.54 -35.59
C SER A 116 5.87 5.42 -35.03
N GLY A 117 6.24 5.20 -33.77
CA GLY A 117 7.21 6.00 -33.03
C GLY A 117 6.68 7.31 -32.43
N TYR A 118 5.45 7.74 -32.73
CA TYR A 118 4.87 8.95 -32.14
C TYR A 118 4.08 8.65 -30.87
N LEU A 119 3.98 9.65 -29.99
CA LEU A 119 3.11 9.60 -28.82
C LEU A 119 1.66 9.89 -29.24
N HIS A 120 0.75 9.05 -28.79
CA HIS A 120 -0.68 9.20 -28.98
C HIS A 120 -1.43 9.14 -27.65
N VAL A 121 -2.59 9.79 -27.63
CA VAL A 121 -3.59 9.67 -26.56
C VAL A 121 -4.92 9.24 -27.18
N ILE A 122 -5.57 8.27 -26.55
CA ILE A 122 -6.87 7.72 -26.93
C ILE A 122 -7.75 7.60 -25.69
N ASP A 123 -9.05 7.78 -25.84
CA ASP A 123 -10.00 7.52 -24.75
C ASP A 123 -10.11 6.01 -24.49
N ALA A 124 -10.47 5.65 -23.26
CA ALA A 124 -10.57 4.26 -22.83
C ALA A 124 -11.65 3.45 -23.58
N ASP A 125 -12.55 4.10 -24.30
CA ASP A 125 -13.57 3.51 -25.18
C ASP A 125 -13.14 3.45 -26.66
N GLY A 126 -11.95 3.94 -26.99
CA GLY A 126 -11.40 3.99 -28.34
C GLY A 126 -11.66 5.30 -29.09
N GLY A 127 -12.40 6.23 -28.47
CA GLY A 127 -12.66 7.55 -29.00
C GLY A 127 -11.46 8.50 -28.94
N ASN A 128 -11.59 9.64 -29.63
CA ASN A 128 -10.65 10.78 -29.56
C ASN A 128 -9.17 10.42 -29.71
N ASP A 129 -8.86 9.46 -30.57
CA ASP A 129 -7.50 9.03 -30.84
C ASP A 129 -6.72 10.09 -31.63
N HIS A 130 -5.66 10.66 -31.05
CA HIS A 130 -4.85 11.69 -31.69
C HIS A 130 -3.38 11.64 -31.24
N GLN A 131 -2.51 12.20 -32.09
CA GLN A 131 -1.09 12.38 -31.77
C GLN A 131 -0.90 13.56 -30.81
N VAL A 132 0.02 13.41 -29.85
CA VAL A 132 0.39 14.45 -28.88
C VAL A 132 1.87 14.77 -29.01
N GLY A 133 2.18 16.04 -29.30
CA GLY A 133 3.54 16.50 -29.58
C GLY A 133 4.13 15.93 -30.88
N ASN A 134 5.39 16.29 -31.16
CA ASN A 134 6.08 15.95 -32.41
C ASN A 134 7.26 14.96 -32.24
N SER A 135 7.49 14.47 -31.02
CA SER A 135 8.57 13.51 -30.73
C SER A 135 8.30 12.18 -31.42
N TRP A 136 9.34 11.63 -32.06
CA TRP A 136 9.33 10.35 -32.74
C TRP A 136 10.16 9.31 -31.97
N SER A 137 10.10 8.02 -32.31
CA SER A 137 10.74 6.95 -31.54
C SER A 137 10.46 6.96 -30.02
N VAL A 138 9.23 7.27 -29.63
CA VAL A 138 8.72 7.29 -28.25
C VAL A 138 8.59 5.87 -27.70
N SER A 139 8.97 5.68 -26.43
CA SER A 139 8.70 4.45 -25.69
C SER A 139 8.31 4.74 -24.22
N HIS A 140 7.62 3.77 -23.61
CA HIS A 140 7.24 3.78 -22.19
C HIS A 140 6.66 5.12 -21.71
N PRO A 141 5.57 5.62 -22.33
CA PRO A 141 4.91 6.81 -21.83
C PRO A 141 4.36 6.56 -20.42
N THR A 142 4.32 7.60 -19.61
CA THR A 142 3.73 7.59 -18.27
C THR A 142 3.09 8.93 -17.98
N TRP A 143 2.01 8.93 -17.21
CA TRP A 143 1.27 10.15 -16.88
C TRP A 143 1.74 10.76 -15.57
N SER A 144 1.80 12.08 -15.52
CA SER A 144 1.91 12.78 -14.24
C SER A 144 0.70 12.49 -13.36
N ALA A 145 0.86 12.61 -12.04
CA ALA A 145 -0.17 12.23 -11.07
C ALA A 145 -1.52 12.93 -11.28
N TYR A 146 -1.52 14.11 -11.91
CA TYR A 146 -2.72 14.89 -12.23
C TYR A 146 -3.19 14.77 -13.69
N GLY A 147 -2.52 13.95 -14.51
CA GLY A 147 -2.92 13.66 -15.89
C GLY A 147 -2.70 14.81 -16.88
N GLN A 148 -1.90 15.81 -16.52
CA GLN A 148 -1.66 17.01 -17.34
C GLN A 148 -0.43 16.86 -18.24
N MET A 149 0.54 16.07 -17.81
CA MET A 149 1.81 15.85 -18.49
C MET A 149 2.01 14.37 -18.76
N ILE A 150 2.71 14.06 -19.84
CA ILE A 150 3.16 12.72 -20.19
C ILE A 150 4.68 12.76 -20.25
N ALA A 151 5.35 11.92 -19.46
CA ALA A 151 6.79 11.68 -19.62
C ALA A 151 7.00 10.42 -20.45
N TYR A 152 8.09 10.37 -21.22
CA TYR A 152 8.42 9.26 -22.09
C TYR A 152 9.92 9.22 -22.38
N ALA A 153 10.42 8.06 -22.79
CA ALA A 153 11.79 7.95 -23.29
C ALA A 153 11.81 8.19 -24.81
N PHE A 154 12.71 9.06 -25.25
CA PHE A 154 12.96 9.36 -26.67
C PHE A 154 14.32 8.78 -27.07
N TYR A 155 14.33 7.94 -28.10
CA TYR A 155 15.57 7.35 -28.61
C TYR A 155 16.15 8.16 -29.77
N ALA A 156 17.38 8.62 -29.60
CA ALA A 156 18.17 9.31 -30.60
C ALA A 156 19.44 8.49 -30.96
N GLY A 157 19.26 7.38 -31.68
CA GLY A 157 20.38 6.51 -32.07
C GLY A 157 21.00 5.79 -30.87
N SER A 158 22.23 6.16 -30.48
CA SER A 158 22.94 5.55 -29.34
C SER A 158 22.69 6.24 -27.99
N ASN A 159 21.70 7.15 -27.92
CA ASN A 159 21.29 7.83 -26.69
C ASN A 159 19.78 7.69 -26.50
N SER A 160 19.32 7.66 -25.25
CA SER A 160 17.91 7.87 -24.94
C SER A 160 17.77 8.85 -23.79
N ASP A 161 16.87 9.82 -23.90
CA ASP A 161 16.63 10.80 -22.86
C ASP A 161 15.16 10.78 -22.43
N ILE A 162 14.90 11.25 -21.21
CA ILE A 162 13.54 11.45 -20.73
C ILE A 162 13.05 12.80 -21.23
N TYR A 163 11.86 12.79 -21.83
CA TYR A 163 11.15 13.97 -22.26
C TYR A 163 9.81 14.06 -21.54
N SER A 164 9.23 15.26 -21.49
CA SER A 164 7.85 15.48 -21.09
C SER A 164 7.12 16.37 -22.10
N VAL A 165 5.80 16.19 -22.17
CA VAL A 165 4.92 17.03 -22.99
C VAL A 165 3.56 17.14 -22.32
N SER A 166 2.85 18.25 -22.55
CA SER A 166 1.46 18.34 -22.12
C SER A 166 0.61 17.30 -22.86
N ALA A 167 -0.31 16.66 -22.14
CA ALA A 167 -1.23 15.66 -22.69
C ALA A 167 -2.19 16.20 -23.76
N THR A 168 -2.31 17.53 -23.88
CA THR A 168 -3.15 18.22 -24.88
C THR A 168 -2.34 18.98 -25.92
N ALA A 169 -1.02 18.75 -25.96
CA ALA A 169 -0.13 19.45 -26.87
C ALA A 169 -0.47 19.13 -28.34
N ALA A 170 -0.48 20.17 -29.19
CA ALA A 170 -0.63 19.99 -30.63
C ALA A 170 0.50 19.09 -31.18
N ASN A 171 0.24 18.36 -32.25
CA ASN A 171 1.20 17.45 -32.90
C ASN A 171 2.45 18.14 -33.49
N THR A 172 2.50 19.48 -33.47
CA THR A 172 3.67 20.29 -33.83
C THR A 172 4.53 20.68 -32.63
N THR A 173 4.05 20.45 -31.42
CA THR A 173 4.69 20.88 -30.17
C THR A 173 5.89 19.98 -29.86
N PRO A 174 7.11 20.53 -29.72
CA PRO A 174 8.24 19.74 -29.26
C PRO A 174 8.08 19.34 -27.80
N GLY A 175 8.49 18.11 -27.47
CA GLY A 175 8.67 17.70 -26.08
C GLY A 175 9.79 18.48 -25.40
N GLN A 176 9.64 18.74 -24.11
CA GLN A 176 10.71 19.25 -23.27
C GLN A 176 11.67 18.12 -22.92
N ARG A 177 12.93 18.26 -23.30
CA ARG A 177 14.01 17.34 -22.90
C ARG A 177 14.35 17.59 -21.42
N LEU A 178 14.31 16.55 -20.59
CA LEU A 178 14.57 16.64 -19.15
C LEU A 178 15.97 16.13 -18.78
N THR A 179 16.42 15.04 -19.39
CA THR A 179 17.79 14.54 -19.23
C THR A 179 18.65 14.89 -20.44
N THR A 180 19.95 15.15 -20.24
CA THR A 180 20.82 15.74 -21.29
C THR A 180 22.17 15.07 -21.45
N ASP A 181 22.50 14.10 -20.61
CA ASP A 181 23.75 13.37 -20.68
C ASP A 181 23.75 12.30 -21.79
N ALA A 182 24.93 11.77 -22.09
CA ALA A 182 25.16 10.82 -23.19
C ALA A 182 24.88 9.36 -22.76
N SER A 183 23.89 9.16 -21.91
CA SER A 183 23.54 7.87 -21.30
C SER A 183 22.15 7.43 -21.72
N TYR A 184 21.88 6.12 -21.62
CA TYR A 184 20.55 5.59 -21.89
C TYR A 184 19.64 5.83 -20.69
N ASP A 185 18.74 6.80 -20.81
CA ASP A 185 17.67 7.05 -19.85
C ASP A 185 16.34 6.48 -20.36
N GLN A 186 15.68 5.63 -19.57
CA GLN A 186 14.52 4.84 -20.00
C GLN A 186 13.49 4.60 -18.89
N SER A 187 12.32 4.08 -19.30
CA SER A 187 11.23 3.63 -18.42
C SER A 187 10.89 4.63 -17.31
N PRO A 188 10.52 5.88 -17.65
CA PRO A 188 10.16 6.88 -16.66
C PRO A 188 8.89 6.49 -15.91
N SER A 189 8.81 6.89 -14.65
CA SER A 189 7.63 6.72 -13.80
C SER A 189 7.44 7.92 -12.89
N TRP A 190 6.23 8.47 -12.88
CA TRP A 190 5.92 9.66 -12.08
C TRP A 190 5.62 9.32 -10.63
N THR A 191 6.30 10.02 -9.75
CA THR A 191 5.93 10.05 -8.34
C THR A 191 4.71 10.94 -8.13
N PRO A 192 3.90 10.65 -7.10
CA PRO A 192 2.85 11.54 -6.61
C PRO A 192 3.30 12.99 -6.44
N THR A 193 4.55 13.22 -6.02
CA THR A 193 5.11 14.54 -5.70
C THR A 193 5.63 15.32 -6.91
N GLY A 194 5.54 14.77 -8.12
CA GLY A 194 5.99 15.43 -9.35
C GLY A 194 7.46 15.19 -9.72
N LYS A 195 8.17 14.31 -9.00
CA LYS A 195 9.46 13.78 -9.48
C LYS A 195 9.23 12.66 -10.49
N ILE A 196 10.16 12.52 -11.42
CA ILE A 196 10.20 11.39 -12.37
C ILE A 196 11.35 10.49 -11.97
N VAL A 197 11.04 9.20 -11.77
CA VAL A 197 12.04 8.15 -11.54
C VAL A 197 12.27 7.44 -12.85
N PHE A 198 13.53 7.20 -13.22
CA PHE A 198 13.89 6.58 -14.49
C PHE A 198 15.14 5.71 -14.35
N GLN A 199 15.29 4.78 -15.28
CA GLN A 199 16.47 3.95 -15.42
C GLN A 199 17.56 4.73 -16.18
N SER A 200 18.82 4.67 -15.73
CA SER A 200 19.96 5.29 -16.40
C SER A 200 21.26 4.51 -16.21
N ASN A 201 22.10 4.47 -17.25
CA ASN A 201 23.44 3.87 -17.19
C ASN A 201 24.58 4.90 -17.09
N ARG A 202 24.28 6.14 -16.66
CA ARG A 202 25.25 7.26 -16.65
C ARG A 202 26.52 7.11 -15.80
N PHE A 203 26.62 6.05 -14.98
CA PHE A 203 27.79 5.75 -14.17
C PHE A 203 28.40 4.35 -14.42
N GLY A 204 28.13 3.74 -15.58
CA GLY A 204 28.78 2.49 -16.00
C GLY A 204 27.91 1.62 -16.89
N ALA A 205 28.36 0.39 -17.17
CA ALA A 205 27.61 -0.54 -18.03
C ALA A 205 26.32 -1.09 -17.39
N THR A 206 26.02 -0.75 -16.14
CA THR A 206 24.89 -1.27 -15.37
C THR A 206 23.86 -0.17 -15.10
N ASP A 207 22.59 -0.49 -15.33
CA ASP A 207 21.48 0.41 -15.07
C ASP A 207 21.28 0.69 -13.58
N ASN A 208 21.05 1.96 -13.26
CA ASN A 208 20.67 2.45 -11.94
C ASN A 208 19.40 3.28 -12.06
N LEU A 209 18.66 3.42 -10.96
CA LEU A 209 17.55 4.35 -10.91
C LEU A 209 18.03 5.75 -10.57
N PHE A 210 17.37 6.74 -11.15
CA PHE A 210 17.57 8.16 -10.92
C PHE A 210 16.25 8.86 -10.70
N ALA A 211 16.25 9.96 -9.95
CA ALA A 211 15.13 10.87 -9.80
C ALA A 211 15.50 12.23 -10.42
N ILE A 212 14.53 12.86 -11.07
CA ILE A 212 14.63 14.22 -11.60
C ILE A 212 13.34 14.98 -11.29
N ASN A 213 13.43 16.29 -11.10
CA ASN A 213 12.25 17.14 -10.99
C ASN A 213 11.54 17.26 -12.35
N GLU A 214 10.26 17.61 -12.34
CA GLU A 214 9.44 17.84 -13.54
C GLU A 214 10.03 18.89 -14.50
N ASP A 215 10.79 19.86 -13.99
CA ASP A 215 11.46 20.89 -14.78
C ASP A 215 12.84 20.46 -15.35
N GLY A 216 13.29 19.26 -15.04
CA GLY A 216 14.60 18.73 -15.43
C GLY A 216 15.73 19.07 -14.43
N SER A 217 15.43 19.75 -13.32
CA SER A 217 16.42 20.07 -12.28
C SER A 217 16.63 18.93 -11.28
N ALA A 218 17.67 19.08 -10.45
CA ALA A 218 17.97 18.21 -9.31
C ALA A 218 18.03 16.70 -9.63
N VAL A 219 18.71 16.35 -10.73
CA VAL A 219 19.00 14.95 -11.06
C VAL A 219 19.80 14.33 -9.92
N SER A 220 19.30 13.23 -9.36
CA SER A 220 19.95 12.50 -8.28
C SER A 220 19.90 11.00 -8.53
N GLN A 221 21.01 10.32 -8.27
CA GLN A 221 21.08 8.86 -8.35
C GLN A 221 20.34 8.26 -7.16
N ILE A 222 19.45 7.32 -7.46
CA ILE A 222 18.71 6.59 -6.45
C ILE A 222 19.49 5.31 -6.07
N THR A 223 19.73 4.38 -6.99
CA THR A 223 20.42 3.12 -6.64
C THR A 223 21.91 3.19 -6.91
N GLN A 224 22.74 2.48 -6.14
CA GLN A 224 24.18 2.30 -6.41
C GLN A 224 24.49 0.81 -6.64
N ASN A 225 24.30 0.36 -7.89
CA ASN A 225 24.53 -1.03 -8.27
C ASN A 225 26.01 -1.31 -8.54
N THR A 226 26.43 -2.55 -8.25
CA THR A 226 27.78 -3.05 -8.54
C THR A 226 27.81 -3.79 -9.87
N ALA A 227 29.00 -3.96 -10.47
CA ALA A 227 29.18 -4.57 -11.78
C ALA A 227 28.47 -5.94 -11.88
N GLY A 228 27.50 -6.06 -12.80
CA GLY A 228 26.68 -7.25 -13.02
C GLY A 228 25.28 -7.23 -12.39
N THR A 229 24.92 -6.17 -11.66
CA THR A 229 23.57 -5.93 -11.12
C THR A 229 22.95 -4.69 -11.78
N ALA A 230 21.71 -4.78 -12.25
CA ALA A 230 20.98 -3.69 -12.89
C ALA A 230 19.73 -3.37 -12.05
N ALA A 231 19.26 -2.12 -12.03
CA ALA A 231 17.96 -1.75 -11.49
C ALA A 231 17.12 -1.16 -12.63
N ILE A 232 16.02 -1.85 -12.95
CA ILE A 232 15.26 -1.61 -14.19
C ILE A 232 13.77 -1.49 -13.89
N LEU A 233 13.04 -0.90 -14.85
CA LEU A 233 11.59 -0.79 -14.86
C LEU A 233 11.01 -0.23 -13.54
N PRO A 234 11.40 1.00 -13.14
CA PRO A 234 10.80 1.62 -11.98
C PRO A 234 9.31 1.85 -12.23
N THR A 235 8.47 1.43 -11.28
CA THR A 235 7.05 1.77 -11.25
C THR A 235 6.69 2.38 -9.91
N ILE A 236 5.92 3.47 -9.92
CA ILE A 236 5.44 4.09 -8.70
C ILE A 236 4.08 3.50 -8.33
N GLY A 237 3.99 2.92 -7.13
CA GLY A 237 2.70 2.51 -6.59
C GLY A 237 1.86 3.69 -6.13
N ARG A 238 0.55 3.47 -6.00
CA ARG A 238 -0.38 4.44 -5.42
C ARG A 238 0.02 4.91 -4.02
N ASN A 239 0.78 4.09 -3.29
CA ASN A 239 1.34 4.42 -1.98
C ASN A 239 2.60 5.32 -2.03
N GLY A 240 3.02 5.77 -3.22
CA GLY A 240 4.20 6.62 -3.41
C GLY A 240 5.54 5.90 -3.30
N LEU A 241 5.54 4.57 -3.14
CA LEU A 241 6.76 3.76 -3.15
C LEU A 241 7.20 3.47 -4.58
N ILE A 242 8.52 3.40 -4.78
CA ILE A 242 9.14 2.97 -6.03
C ILE A 242 9.38 1.46 -5.96
N TYR A 243 8.85 0.74 -6.94
CA TYR A 243 9.12 -0.67 -7.17
C TYR A 243 10.03 -0.82 -8.38
N PHE A 244 11.01 -1.71 -8.32
CA PHE A 244 11.88 -1.95 -9.46
C PHE A 244 12.48 -3.35 -9.42
N LEU A 245 12.86 -3.87 -10.59
CA LEU A 245 13.52 -5.16 -10.69
C LEU A 245 15.03 -4.99 -10.61
N SER A 246 15.72 -5.93 -9.95
CA SER A 246 17.16 -6.03 -10.00
C SER A 246 17.67 -7.43 -10.30
N ASN A 247 18.74 -7.52 -11.09
CA ASN A 247 19.34 -8.80 -11.46
C ASN A 247 20.11 -9.39 -10.27
N GLN A 248 19.93 -10.68 -10.03
CA GLN A 248 20.69 -11.50 -9.08
C GLN A 248 21.52 -12.52 -9.84
N ARG A 249 22.80 -12.64 -9.49
CA ARG A 249 23.60 -13.82 -9.85
C ARG A 249 23.23 -14.97 -8.90
N VAL A 250 22.61 -16.03 -9.44
CA VAL A 250 22.36 -17.27 -8.72
C VAL A 250 23.30 -18.34 -9.30
N GLY A 251 24.45 -18.54 -8.66
CA GLY A 251 25.48 -19.45 -9.17
C GLY A 251 26.16 -18.98 -10.47
N GLU A 252 26.78 -19.91 -11.20
CA GLU A 252 27.53 -19.61 -12.44
C GLU A 252 26.64 -19.50 -13.70
N GLU A 253 25.37 -19.93 -13.67
CA GLU A 253 24.55 -20.05 -14.90
C GLU A 253 23.12 -19.45 -14.84
N ALA A 254 22.60 -18.98 -13.69
CA ALA A 254 21.23 -18.44 -13.61
C ALA A 254 21.18 -16.95 -13.20
N VAL A 255 20.54 -16.11 -14.03
CA VAL A 255 20.20 -14.71 -13.72
C VAL A 255 18.72 -14.66 -13.34
N GLY A 256 18.43 -14.46 -12.05
CA GLY A 256 17.06 -14.21 -11.56
C GLY A 256 16.80 -12.72 -11.39
N TYR A 257 15.54 -12.29 -11.41
CA TYR A 257 15.14 -10.92 -11.07
C TYR A 257 14.56 -10.88 -9.66
N ARG A 258 14.93 -9.88 -8.87
CA ARG A 258 14.29 -9.56 -7.58
C ARG A 258 13.52 -8.27 -7.69
N MET A 259 12.36 -8.23 -7.05
CA MET A 259 11.62 -6.99 -6.90
C MET A 259 12.17 -6.25 -5.67
N ASN A 260 12.32 -4.94 -5.79
CA ASN A 260 12.84 -4.08 -4.73
C ASN A 260 11.84 -2.97 -4.48
N VAL A 261 11.79 -2.47 -3.25
CA VAL A 261 10.95 -1.34 -2.86
C VAL A 261 11.80 -0.30 -2.15
N ILE A 262 11.63 0.95 -2.54
CA ILE A 262 12.22 2.11 -1.87
C ILE A 262 11.19 3.23 -1.76
N SER A 263 11.37 4.09 -0.75
CA SER A 263 10.57 5.31 -0.57
C SER A 263 11.45 6.53 -0.84
N LEU A 264 10.90 7.54 -1.53
CA LEU A 264 11.51 8.87 -1.65
C LEU A 264 10.94 9.78 -0.55
N MET A 265 11.64 9.87 0.58
CA MET A 265 11.29 10.78 1.68
C MET A 265 11.98 12.13 1.46
N GLY A 266 11.20 13.18 1.15
CA GLY A 266 11.36 14.61 1.48
C GLY A 266 12.71 15.35 1.33
N ASN A 267 13.80 14.73 0.90
CA ASN A 267 15.14 15.34 0.75
C ASN A 267 16.14 14.42 0.01
N ASP A 268 15.70 13.66 -1.00
CA ASP A 268 16.58 12.82 -1.84
C ASP A 268 17.43 11.79 -1.07
N THR A 269 17.00 11.41 0.14
CA THR A 269 17.70 10.41 0.95
C THR A 269 17.05 9.05 0.78
N LEU A 270 17.79 8.12 0.16
CA LEU A 270 17.40 6.72 0.11
C LEU A 270 17.33 6.13 1.51
N ARG A 271 16.25 5.39 1.75
CA ARG A 271 16.38 4.13 2.48
C ARG A 271 16.21 2.99 1.49
N LEU A 272 17.34 2.38 1.10
CA LEU A 272 17.35 1.03 0.56
C LEU A 272 16.70 0.16 1.63
N SER A 273 15.47 -0.31 1.38
CA SER A 273 15.01 -1.48 2.10
C SER A 273 15.90 -2.61 1.57
N ASN A 274 16.85 -3.08 2.38
CA ASN A 274 17.95 -3.95 1.95
C ASN A 274 17.48 -5.39 1.75
N THR A 275 16.30 -5.51 1.17
CA THR A 275 15.37 -6.50 1.63
C THR A 275 14.85 -7.32 0.50
N PRO A 276 15.24 -8.61 0.43
CA PRO A 276 14.84 -9.47 -0.65
C PRO A 276 13.32 -9.56 -0.67
N VAL A 277 12.67 -8.87 -1.61
CA VAL A 277 11.45 -9.45 -2.17
C VAL A 277 11.98 -10.46 -3.16
N GLU A 278 12.19 -11.68 -2.66
CA GLU A 278 12.40 -12.84 -3.50
C GLU A 278 11.19 -12.96 -4.41
N PHE A 279 11.38 -12.55 -5.66
CA PHE A 279 10.65 -13.17 -6.74
C PHE A 279 11.32 -14.53 -6.95
N ILE A 280 10.73 -15.55 -6.34
CA ILE A 280 10.79 -16.90 -6.89
C ILE A 280 10.01 -16.76 -8.19
N GLY A 281 10.71 -16.52 -9.30
CA GLY A 281 10.23 -17.08 -10.56
C GLY A 281 9.97 -18.54 -10.24
N VAL A 282 8.73 -19.01 -10.43
CA VAL A 282 8.35 -20.39 -10.14
C VAL A 282 9.15 -21.30 -11.06
N GLN A 283 10.39 -21.58 -10.68
CA GLN A 283 10.81 -22.95 -10.60
C GLN A 283 10.11 -23.53 -9.39
N SER A 284 9.44 -24.64 -9.65
CA SER A 284 8.72 -25.48 -8.71
C SER A 284 9.36 -25.60 -7.32
N ALA A 285 8.46 -25.65 -6.33
CA ALA A 285 8.59 -26.33 -5.05
C ALA A 285 9.39 -25.64 -3.92
N ASN A 286 8.68 -25.48 -2.81
CA ASN A 286 9.14 -25.25 -1.43
C ASN A 286 9.19 -23.78 -0.96
N SER A 287 8.01 -23.30 -0.54
CA SER A 287 7.94 -22.29 0.53
C SER A 287 8.71 -22.78 1.76
N PRO A 288 9.47 -21.91 2.48
CA PRO A 288 10.21 -22.28 3.69
C PRO A 288 9.30 -22.75 4.85
N PHE A 289 7.99 -22.54 4.71
CA PHE A 289 6.96 -23.21 5.48
C PHE A 289 6.14 -24.00 4.47
N GLY A 290 6.09 -25.32 4.59
CA GLY A 290 5.43 -26.20 3.60
C GLY A 290 4.01 -25.76 3.24
N ASN A 291 3.42 -26.40 2.23
CA ASN A 291 2.08 -26.09 1.69
C ASN A 291 0.90 -26.16 2.71
N ASP A 292 1.19 -26.30 4.01
CA ASP A 292 0.25 -26.55 5.11
C ASP A 292 -0.02 -25.31 6.00
N VAL A 293 0.51 -24.12 5.69
CA VAL A 293 0.22 -22.91 6.49
C VAL A 293 -1.13 -22.31 6.12
N SER A 294 -2.08 -22.37 7.07
CA SER A 294 -3.36 -21.67 7.04
C SER A 294 -3.33 -20.42 7.93
N TYR A 295 -3.78 -19.29 7.40
CA TYR A 295 -3.74 -17.97 8.05
C TYR A 295 -5.14 -17.38 8.18
N ALA A 296 -5.54 -17.03 9.40
CA ALA A 296 -6.76 -16.28 9.67
C ALA A 296 -6.49 -14.90 10.28
N ALA A 297 -7.20 -13.88 9.82
CA ALA A 297 -7.18 -12.56 10.39
C ALA A 297 -8.52 -12.24 11.08
N LEU A 298 -8.43 -11.88 12.36
CA LEU A 298 -9.53 -11.49 13.23
C LEU A 298 -9.31 -10.05 13.70
N GLY A 299 -10.37 -9.37 14.10
CA GLY A 299 -10.24 -8.07 14.77
C GLY A 299 -11.27 -7.03 14.36
N ASP A 300 -10.97 -5.79 14.74
CA ASP A 300 -11.78 -4.60 14.48
C ASP A 300 -11.37 -3.85 13.21
N SER A 301 -11.73 -2.58 13.12
CA SER A 301 -11.50 -1.71 11.97
C SER A 301 -10.02 -1.50 11.61
N VAL A 302 -9.11 -1.63 12.58
CA VAL A 302 -7.66 -1.54 12.29
C VAL A 302 -7.21 -2.78 11.50
N ALA A 303 -7.72 -3.96 11.86
CA ALA A 303 -7.49 -5.21 11.11
C ALA A 303 -8.27 -5.26 9.80
N SER A 304 -9.51 -4.76 9.77
CA SER A 304 -10.29 -4.68 8.53
C SER A 304 -9.60 -3.76 7.52
N GLY A 305 -8.88 -2.74 8.00
CA GLY A 305 -8.25 -1.71 7.18
C GLY A 305 -9.25 -0.66 6.71
N GLU A 306 -10.20 -0.33 7.57
CA GLU A 306 -11.16 0.73 7.30
C GLU A 306 -10.42 2.03 6.91
N GLY A 307 -10.82 2.63 5.79
CA GLY A 307 -10.17 3.82 5.22
C GLY A 307 -9.00 3.55 4.26
N ALA A 308 -8.42 2.36 4.27
CA ALA A 308 -7.25 2.08 3.43
C ALA A 308 -7.60 1.98 1.93
N ASN A 309 -8.86 1.70 1.57
CA ASN A 309 -9.30 1.73 0.18
C ASN A 309 -9.58 3.16 -0.34
N GLU A 310 -9.73 4.16 0.53
CA GLU A 310 -10.25 5.49 0.15
C GLU A 310 -9.20 6.36 -0.60
N GLY A 311 -7.94 5.92 -0.64
CA GLY A 311 -6.92 6.47 -1.54
C GLY A 311 -6.43 7.89 -1.23
N TRP A 312 -6.75 8.43 -0.04
CA TRP A 312 -6.35 9.78 0.36
C TRP A 312 -4.84 9.90 0.57
N LEU A 313 -4.24 10.92 -0.04
CA LEU A 313 -2.82 11.23 0.05
C LEU A 313 -2.57 12.57 0.75
N TRP A 314 -1.60 12.62 1.64
CA TRP A 314 -1.18 13.85 2.32
C TRP A 314 -0.15 14.63 1.49
N ARG A 315 -0.44 15.90 1.18
CA ARG A 315 0.46 16.79 0.42
C ARG A 315 0.36 18.22 0.96
N ASP A 316 1.50 18.86 1.23
CA ASP A 316 1.61 20.27 1.64
C ASP A 316 0.67 20.70 2.79
N GLY A 317 0.39 19.77 3.72
CA GLY A 317 -0.48 20.03 4.87
C GLY A 317 -1.98 19.91 4.56
N LEU A 318 -2.35 19.22 3.48
CA LEU A 318 -3.73 18.96 3.06
C LEU A 318 -3.88 17.51 2.56
N TRP A 319 -5.03 16.88 2.85
CA TRP A 319 -5.42 15.63 2.21
C TRP A 319 -5.91 15.91 0.78
N SER A 320 -5.45 15.11 -0.18
CA SER A 320 -5.78 15.22 -1.60
C SER A 320 -6.03 13.82 -2.19
N GLY A 321 -7.05 13.72 -3.05
CA GLY A 321 -7.48 12.46 -3.66
C GLY A 321 -8.58 11.78 -2.85
N GLY A 322 -9.79 11.76 -3.39
CA GLY A 322 -10.87 10.86 -2.97
C GLY A 322 -11.38 10.22 -4.25
N GLY A 323 -10.87 9.04 -4.56
CA GLY A 323 -11.08 8.39 -5.85
C GLY A 323 -11.14 6.88 -5.70
N GLU A 324 -12.37 6.40 -5.61
CA GLU A 324 -12.81 5.04 -5.97
C GLU A 324 -12.38 3.91 -5.04
N SER A 325 -13.12 3.79 -3.93
CA SER A 325 -14.04 2.65 -3.80
C SER A 325 -15.14 3.04 -2.82
N SER A 326 -16.37 3.23 -3.27
CA SER A 326 -17.49 2.93 -2.38
C SER A 326 -17.46 1.42 -2.18
N TRP A 327 -17.66 0.98 -0.94
CA TRP A 327 -17.77 -0.42 -0.52
C TRP A 327 -18.80 -1.24 -1.32
N GLU A 328 -19.57 -0.56 -2.17
CA GLU A 328 -20.61 -1.06 -3.08
C GLU A 328 -20.06 -1.72 -4.36
N SER A 329 -18.75 -1.63 -4.65
CA SER A 329 -18.17 -2.06 -5.94
C SER A 329 -17.34 -3.36 -5.91
N ASP A 330 -17.03 -3.90 -4.72
CA ASP A 330 -16.35 -5.19 -4.60
C ASP A 330 -17.34 -6.36 -4.52
N PRO A 331 -17.06 -7.54 -5.11
CA PRO A 331 -17.91 -8.72 -5.09
C PRO A 331 -17.85 -9.45 -3.72
N LEU A 332 -18.06 -8.70 -2.64
CA LEU A 332 -18.05 -9.17 -1.26
C LEU A 332 -19.47 -9.57 -0.84
N SER A 333 -19.59 -10.52 0.09
CA SER A 333 -20.89 -10.83 0.70
C SER A 333 -21.47 -9.61 1.43
N SER A 334 -22.78 -9.57 1.64
CA SER A 334 -23.44 -8.46 2.38
C SER A 334 -22.77 -8.22 3.74
N ASP A 335 -22.36 -9.27 4.44
CA ASP A 335 -21.71 -9.17 5.76
C ASP A 335 -20.31 -8.56 5.65
N GLN A 336 -19.55 -8.87 4.59
CA GLN A 336 -18.22 -8.31 4.34
C GLN A 336 -18.27 -6.83 3.94
N GLN A 337 -19.31 -6.40 3.24
CA GLN A 337 -19.53 -4.98 2.93
C GLN A 337 -19.78 -4.16 4.21
N HIS A 338 -20.52 -4.69 5.19
CA HIS A 338 -20.70 -4.03 6.50
C HIS A 338 -19.42 -3.97 7.33
N CYS A 339 -18.47 -4.88 7.08
CA CYS A 339 -17.24 -5.01 7.84
C CYS A 339 -16.11 -4.07 7.39
N HIS A 340 -16.29 -3.34 6.28
CA HIS A 340 -15.29 -2.41 5.74
C HIS A 340 -13.90 -3.07 5.59
N GLN A 341 -13.87 -4.28 5.03
CA GLN A 341 -12.64 -5.02 4.80
C GLN A 341 -11.91 -4.47 3.57
N SER A 342 -10.65 -4.10 3.75
CA SER A 342 -9.78 -3.54 2.71
C SER A 342 -8.72 -4.54 2.27
N GLN A 343 -8.55 -4.66 0.95
CA GLN A 343 -7.42 -5.38 0.34
C GLN A 343 -6.05 -4.75 0.66
N TRP A 344 -6.03 -3.49 1.11
CA TRP A 344 -4.84 -2.75 1.53
C TRP A 344 -4.55 -2.85 3.04
N SER A 345 -5.36 -3.60 3.78
CA SER A 345 -5.09 -3.87 5.19
C SER A 345 -3.84 -4.74 5.37
N TYR A 346 -3.20 -4.60 6.54
CA TYR A 346 -1.91 -5.23 6.80
C TYR A 346 -1.90 -6.75 6.58
N LYS A 347 -3.03 -7.42 6.86
CA LYS A 347 -3.18 -8.87 6.75
C LYS A 347 -3.01 -9.39 5.32
N TYR A 348 -3.46 -8.66 4.29
CA TYR A 348 -3.28 -9.08 2.90
C TYR A 348 -1.80 -8.98 2.49
N THR A 349 -1.08 -8.00 3.02
CA THR A 349 0.38 -7.89 2.84
C THR A 349 1.10 -9.04 3.56
N VAL A 350 0.69 -9.38 4.79
CA VAL A 350 1.23 -10.52 5.55
C VAL A 350 1.00 -11.83 4.80
N ARG A 351 -0.24 -12.08 4.33
CA ARG A 351 -0.61 -13.23 3.49
C ARG A 351 0.30 -13.35 2.27
N ALA A 352 0.40 -12.27 1.48
CA ALA A 352 1.18 -12.25 0.26
C ALA A 352 2.67 -12.51 0.53
N THR A 353 3.25 -11.86 1.54
CA THR A 353 4.67 -12.02 1.91
C THR A 353 4.99 -13.44 2.37
N ARG A 354 4.04 -14.12 3.03
CA ARG A 354 4.18 -15.49 3.50
C ARG A 354 3.87 -16.55 2.43
N GLY A 355 3.46 -16.15 1.23
CA GLY A 355 3.08 -17.08 0.17
C GLY A 355 1.83 -17.91 0.48
N VAL A 356 0.93 -17.41 1.34
CA VAL A 356 -0.31 -18.13 1.70
C VAL A 356 -1.32 -17.98 0.57
N GLY A 357 -1.59 -19.10 -0.12
CA GLY A 357 -2.59 -19.18 -1.19
C GLY A 357 -3.99 -18.77 -0.73
N GLY A 358 -4.84 -18.32 -1.66
CA GLY A 358 -6.18 -17.79 -1.32
C GLY A 358 -7.07 -18.77 -0.58
N ALA A 359 -7.01 -20.06 -0.93
CA ALA A 359 -7.77 -21.11 -0.26
C ALA A 359 -7.35 -21.34 1.21
N ASN A 360 -6.16 -20.89 1.61
CA ASN A 360 -5.60 -21.07 2.95
C ASN A 360 -5.63 -19.77 3.76
N PHE A 361 -6.34 -18.74 3.29
CA PHE A 361 -6.48 -17.46 3.97
C PHE A 361 -7.94 -17.11 4.26
N GLY A 362 -8.23 -16.76 5.51
CA GLY A 362 -9.55 -16.28 5.93
C GLY A 362 -9.49 -14.89 6.56
N ASP A 363 -10.28 -13.94 6.03
CA ASP A 363 -10.46 -12.61 6.62
C ASP A 363 -11.82 -12.50 7.30
N TYR A 364 -11.81 -12.54 8.63
CA TYR A 364 -12.99 -12.41 9.47
C TYR A 364 -13.01 -11.10 10.27
N SER A 365 -12.04 -10.22 10.04
CA SER A 365 -11.98 -8.93 10.72
C SER A 365 -13.17 -8.05 10.32
N CYS A 366 -13.67 -7.24 11.25
CA CYS A 366 -14.88 -6.45 11.00
C CYS A 366 -14.85 -5.12 11.73
N SER A 367 -15.08 -4.02 11.01
CA SER A 367 -15.19 -2.70 11.61
C SER A 367 -16.27 -2.68 12.71
N GLY A 368 -15.97 -2.00 13.81
CA GLY A 368 -16.85 -1.89 14.98
C GLY A 368 -16.84 -3.11 15.91
N ALA A 369 -16.10 -4.17 15.58
CA ALA A 369 -16.02 -5.35 16.44
C ALA A 369 -15.40 -5.03 17.82
N SER A 370 -15.94 -5.67 18.85
CA SER A 370 -15.38 -5.77 20.20
C SER A 370 -15.23 -7.24 20.58
N VAL A 371 -14.63 -7.53 21.74
CA VAL A 371 -14.43 -8.93 22.14
C VAL A 371 -15.76 -9.69 22.26
N ASN A 372 -16.79 -9.03 22.81
CA ASN A 372 -18.11 -9.64 23.03
C ASN A 372 -19.18 -9.23 22.01
N ASN A 373 -18.84 -8.44 20.99
CA ASN A 373 -19.73 -8.08 19.88
C ASN A 373 -18.91 -8.10 18.57
N GLY A 374 -18.87 -9.26 17.91
CA GLY A 374 -18.02 -9.54 16.76
C GLY A 374 -17.13 -10.76 17.00
N LEU A 375 -16.14 -10.66 17.89
CA LEU A 375 -15.12 -11.70 18.03
C LEU A 375 -15.69 -13.02 18.59
N LEU A 376 -16.30 -12.99 19.78
CA LEU A 376 -16.86 -14.18 20.45
C LEU A 376 -18.36 -14.37 20.27
N GLN A 377 -19.06 -13.35 19.80
CA GLN A 377 -20.50 -13.38 19.55
C GLN A 377 -20.79 -12.68 18.21
N PRO A 378 -21.86 -13.06 17.49
CA PRO A 378 -22.20 -12.39 16.24
C PRO A 378 -22.43 -10.89 16.43
N GLN A 379 -21.80 -10.09 15.57
CA GLN A 379 -21.82 -8.64 15.64
C GLN A 379 -23.21 -8.06 15.36
N THR A 380 -23.66 -7.10 16.15
CA THR A 380 -24.75 -6.20 15.78
C THR A 380 -24.20 -4.95 15.10
N PHE A 381 -24.68 -4.66 13.89
CA PHE A 381 -24.29 -3.51 13.08
C PHE A 381 -25.08 -2.25 13.46
N ARG A 382 -24.65 -1.09 12.93
CA ARG A 382 -25.26 0.22 13.27
C ARG A 382 -26.71 0.37 12.84
N ASP A 383 -27.11 -0.31 11.79
CA ASP A 383 -28.47 -0.34 11.27
C ASP A 383 -29.40 -1.31 12.05
N GLY A 384 -28.85 -2.00 13.07
CA GLY A 384 -29.55 -2.98 13.88
C GLY A 384 -29.55 -4.39 13.28
N SER A 385 -29.02 -4.59 12.08
CA SER A 385 -28.81 -5.92 11.51
C SER A 385 -27.73 -6.68 12.30
N ARG A 386 -27.70 -8.00 12.14
CA ARG A 386 -26.79 -8.88 12.91
C ARG A 386 -26.07 -9.84 11.98
N ALA A 387 -24.76 -9.99 12.18
CA ALA A 387 -23.96 -10.99 11.49
C ALA A 387 -24.48 -12.41 11.80
N ASN A 388 -24.30 -13.32 10.85
CA ASN A 388 -24.76 -14.70 10.97
C ASN A 388 -23.98 -15.52 12.02
N SER A 389 -22.70 -15.22 12.21
CA SER A 389 -21.82 -15.90 13.15
C SER A 389 -20.84 -14.93 13.81
N SER A 390 -20.14 -15.39 14.86
CA SER A 390 -18.98 -14.69 15.41
C SER A 390 -17.74 -14.92 14.54
N GLN A 391 -16.74 -14.03 14.63
CA GLN A 391 -15.50 -14.19 13.87
C GLN A 391 -14.79 -15.52 14.20
N VAL A 392 -14.75 -15.91 15.47
CA VAL A 392 -14.15 -17.18 15.91
C VAL A 392 -14.93 -18.38 15.37
N GLU A 393 -16.25 -18.32 15.35
CA GLU A 393 -17.09 -19.40 14.84
C GLU A 393 -16.97 -19.55 13.33
N ALA A 394 -17.02 -18.46 12.56
CA ALA A 394 -16.81 -18.48 11.12
C ALA A 394 -15.45 -19.08 10.77
N MET A 395 -14.39 -18.60 11.43
CA MET A 395 -13.02 -19.08 11.21
C MET A 395 -12.88 -20.59 11.44
N PHE A 396 -13.38 -21.11 12.56
CA PHE A 396 -13.30 -22.55 12.82
C PHE A 396 -14.26 -23.37 11.94
N GLY A 397 -15.31 -22.75 11.38
CA GLY A 397 -16.18 -23.37 10.38
C GLY A 397 -15.48 -23.64 9.05
N ASP A 398 -14.58 -22.74 8.64
CA ASP A 398 -13.79 -22.87 7.41
C ASP A 398 -12.53 -23.74 7.58
N GLY A 399 -12.08 -23.92 8.83
CA GLY A 399 -10.97 -24.79 9.19
C GLY A 399 -10.04 -24.16 10.23
N ALA A 400 -9.44 -24.99 11.09
CA ALA A 400 -8.55 -24.49 12.14
C ALA A 400 -7.24 -23.92 11.57
N PRO A 401 -6.94 -22.62 11.76
CA PRO A 401 -5.75 -22.01 11.20
C PRO A 401 -4.50 -22.27 12.03
N THR A 402 -3.35 -22.38 11.38
CA THR A 402 -2.03 -22.46 12.04
C THR A 402 -1.52 -21.10 12.52
N VAL A 403 -1.96 -20.01 11.87
CA VAL A 403 -1.55 -18.63 12.17
C VAL A 403 -2.79 -17.75 12.33
N ILE A 404 -2.83 -16.96 13.41
CA ILE A 404 -3.91 -16.02 13.69
C ILE A 404 -3.33 -14.64 13.97
N THR A 405 -3.78 -13.59 13.26
CA THR A 405 -3.56 -12.20 13.69
C THR A 405 -4.84 -11.64 14.31
N LEU A 406 -4.73 -10.93 15.43
CA LEU A 406 -5.88 -10.37 16.13
C LEU A 406 -5.62 -8.91 16.55
N THR A 407 -6.46 -7.98 16.09
CA THR A 407 -6.51 -6.58 16.55
C THR A 407 -7.86 -6.30 17.21
N ILE A 408 -7.95 -6.24 18.54
CA ILE A 408 -9.23 -6.07 19.23
C ILE A 408 -9.05 -5.38 20.59
N GLY A 409 -10.06 -4.62 21.03
CA GLY A 409 -10.09 -4.01 22.36
C GLY A 409 -10.38 -2.51 22.40
N ALA A 410 -10.12 -1.75 21.33
CA ALA A 410 -10.34 -0.30 21.31
C ALA A 410 -11.83 0.06 21.45
N ASN A 411 -12.71 -0.73 20.83
CA ASN A 411 -14.16 -0.57 20.96
C ASN A 411 -14.66 -0.95 22.37
N ASP A 412 -14.08 -1.97 23.01
CA ASP A 412 -14.42 -2.38 24.39
C ASP A 412 -14.15 -1.28 25.43
N VAL A 413 -13.15 -0.42 25.17
CA VAL A 413 -12.81 0.71 26.06
C VAL A 413 -13.48 2.02 25.63
N GLY A 414 -14.24 2.02 24.53
CA GLY A 414 -15.07 3.14 24.08
C GLY A 414 -14.31 4.25 23.35
N PHE A 415 -13.21 3.95 22.67
CA PHE A 415 -12.48 4.96 21.90
C PHE A 415 -13.27 5.48 20.69
N SER A 416 -13.97 4.60 19.98
CA SER A 416 -14.85 5.01 18.87
C SER A 416 -15.95 5.96 19.35
N ASP A 417 -16.61 5.62 20.47
CA ASP A 417 -17.61 6.47 21.13
C ASP A 417 -17.07 7.84 21.56
N PHE A 418 -15.87 7.85 22.13
CA PHE A 418 -15.19 9.08 22.54
C PHE A 418 -14.94 9.99 21.34
N LEU A 419 -14.33 9.46 20.28
CA LEU A 419 -14.03 10.21 19.06
C LEU A 419 -15.32 10.73 18.41
N ALA A 420 -16.38 9.92 18.35
CA ALA A 420 -17.66 10.34 17.77
C ALA A 420 -18.37 11.47 18.56
N LYS A 421 -18.25 11.47 19.90
CA LYS A 421 -18.96 12.41 20.79
C LYS A 421 -18.16 13.68 21.09
N CYS A 422 -16.85 13.58 21.21
CA CYS A 422 -15.97 14.69 21.59
C CYS A 422 -15.48 15.53 20.40
N TYR A 423 -15.68 15.07 19.15
CA TYR A 423 -15.16 15.70 17.94
C TYR A 423 -16.20 16.52 17.13
N LYS A 424 -17.42 16.76 17.64
CA LYS A 424 -18.42 17.62 16.94
C LYS A 424 -18.37 19.08 17.43
N PRO A 425 -18.74 20.10 16.63
CA PRO A 425 -18.63 21.53 16.97
C PRO A 425 -19.48 22.01 18.16
N LEU A 426 -20.15 21.11 18.88
CA LEU A 426 -21.01 21.40 20.03
C LEU A 426 -20.59 20.50 21.20
N ALA A 427 -19.37 20.74 21.71
CA ALA A 427 -18.67 19.97 22.73
C ALA A 427 -19.21 20.20 24.17
N SER A 428 -20.52 20.17 24.38
CA SER A 428 -21.10 20.22 25.73
C SER A 428 -21.18 18.85 26.44
N ARG A 429 -20.69 17.76 25.81
CA ARG A 429 -20.89 16.38 26.31
C ARG A 429 -19.63 15.56 26.60
N CYS A 430 -18.42 16.06 26.31
CA CYS A 430 -17.20 15.24 26.44
C CYS A 430 -16.82 14.93 27.91
N ASP A 431 -17.18 15.80 28.86
CA ASP A 431 -16.78 15.62 30.27
C ASP A 431 -17.39 14.37 30.93
N SER A 432 -18.53 13.89 30.42
CA SER A 432 -19.16 12.65 30.89
C SER A 432 -18.32 11.39 30.63
N PHE A 433 -17.39 11.41 29.66
CA PHE A 433 -16.55 10.27 29.28
C PHE A 433 -15.17 10.24 29.96
N LYS A 434 -14.74 11.37 30.55
CA LYS A 434 -13.41 11.51 31.18
C LYS A 434 -13.35 10.90 32.58
N ASN A 435 -14.36 10.14 32.99
CA ASN A 435 -14.36 9.46 34.29
C ASN A 435 -13.30 8.35 34.30
N SER A 436 -12.16 8.61 34.95
CA SER A 436 -11.03 7.68 35.01
C SER A 436 -11.39 6.35 35.66
N LEU A 437 -12.37 6.30 36.58
CA LEU A 437 -12.80 5.06 37.20
C LEU A 437 -13.54 4.16 36.22
N GLU A 438 -14.45 4.72 35.43
CA GLU A 438 -15.18 3.99 34.40
C GLU A 438 -14.23 3.47 33.31
N GLN A 439 -13.28 4.30 32.88
CA GLN A 439 -12.25 3.89 31.92
C GLN A 439 -11.41 2.72 32.44
N LEU A 440 -10.99 2.76 33.71
CA LEU A 440 -10.24 1.65 34.34
C LEU A 440 -11.09 0.38 34.47
N LEU A 441 -12.39 0.50 34.75
CA LEU A 441 -13.30 -0.64 34.77
C LEU A 441 -13.45 -1.27 33.37
N ARG A 442 -13.65 -0.46 32.33
CA ARG A 442 -13.71 -0.92 30.94
C ARG A 442 -12.42 -1.63 30.53
N LEU A 443 -11.25 -1.06 30.87
CA LEU A 443 -9.95 -1.69 30.64
C LEU A 443 -9.82 -3.04 31.36
N ARG A 444 -10.31 -3.15 32.60
CA ARG A 444 -10.29 -4.42 33.35
C ARG A 444 -11.18 -5.48 32.68
N LEU A 445 -12.39 -5.10 32.27
CA LEU A 445 -13.33 -6.00 31.60
C LEU A 445 -12.80 -6.43 30.22
N GLN A 446 -12.27 -5.47 29.45
CA GLN A 446 -11.62 -5.73 28.16
C GLN A 446 -10.51 -6.77 28.30
N ARG A 447 -9.63 -6.63 29.30
CA ARG A 447 -8.56 -7.60 29.55
C ARG A 447 -9.11 -9.00 29.85
N GLN A 448 -10.09 -9.11 30.75
CA GLN A 448 -10.69 -10.40 31.11
C GLN A 448 -11.34 -11.07 29.90
N ALA A 449 -12.07 -10.30 29.10
CA ALA A 449 -12.69 -10.80 27.88
C ALA A 449 -11.63 -11.27 26.87
N LEU A 450 -10.56 -10.50 26.66
CA LEU A 450 -9.46 -10.87 25.76
C LEU A 450 -8.72 -12.13 26.23
N GLU A 451 -8.46 -12.28 27.53
CA GLU A 451 -7.88 -13.51 28.10
C GLU A 451 -8.76 -14.74 27.81
N SER A 452 -10.08 -14.60 27.93
CA SER A 452 -11.04 -15.64 27.58
C SER A 452 -11.01 -15.96 26.08
N ALA A 453 -10.96 -14.94 25.22
CA ALA A 453 -10.91 -15.11 23.78
C ALA A 453 -9.66 -15.87 23.32
N VAL A 454 -8.48 -15.47 23.80
CA VAL A 454 -7.21 -16.14 23.46
C VAL A 454 -7.20 -17.59 23.95
N SER A 455 -7.70 -17.84 25.17
CA SER A 455 -7.84 -19.20 25.69
C SER A 455 -8.80 -20.06 24.86
N SER A 456 -9.90 -19.48 24.37
CA SER A 456 -10.85 -20.14 23.47
C SER A 456 -10.20 -20.50 22.14
N LEU A 457 -9.44 -19.58 21.53
CA LEU A 457 -8.72 -19.84 20.27
C LEU A 457 -7.73 -21.00 20.40
N ILE A 458 -6.92 -21.01 21.46
CA ILE A 458 -5.94 -22.05 21.72
C ILE A 458 -6.63 -23.40 21.98
N SER A 459 -7.66 -23.43 22.83
CA SER A 459 -8.36 -24.67 23.17
C SER A 459 -9.07 -25.28 21.97
N ARG A 460 -9.77 -24.48 21.16
CA ARG A 460 -10.44 -24.93 19.93
C ARG A 460 -9.44 -25.42 18.89
N GLY A 461 -8.32 -24.71 18.71
CA GLY A 461 -7.22 -25.18 17.87
C GLY A 461 -6.75 -26.57 18.28
N ARG A 462 -6.43 -26.76 19.57
CA ARG A 462 -5.96 -28.06 20.08
C ARG A 462 -6.97 -29.19 19.88
N VAL A 463 -8.27 -28.90 20.04
CA VAL A 463 -9.34 -29.87 19.73
C VAL A 463 -9.35 -30.25 18.25
N ALA A 464 -9.08 -29.29 17.36
CA ALA A 464 -8.93 -29.52 15.93
C ALA A 464 -7.54 -30.08 15.52
N GLY A 465 -6.67 -30.40 16.48
CA GLY A 465 -5.33 -30.95 16.22
C GLY A 465 -4.27 -29.93 15.79
N VAL A 466 -4.55 -28.62 15.95
CA VAL A 466 -3.65 -27.52 15.55
C VAL A 466 -3.27 -26.69 16.78
N VAL A 467 -2.00 -26.32 16.92
CA VAL A 467 -1.60 -25.31 17.92
C VAL A 467 -1.41 -23.98 17.18
N PRO A 468 -2.37 -23.04 17.29
CA PRO A 468 -2.30 -21.80 16.51
C PRO A 468 -1.23 -20.86 17.09
N HIS A 469 -0.45 -20.23 16.21
CA HIS A 469 0.40 -19.09 16.57
C HIS A 469 -0.42 -17.80 16.49
N ILE A 470 -0.61 -17.13 17.62
CA ILE A 470 -1.50 -15.97 17.75
C ILE A 470 -0.70 -14.68 17.90
N TYR A 471 -0.87 -13.75 16.97
CA TYR A 471 -0.20 -12.45 16.95
C TYR A 471 -1.19 -11.36 17.38
N LEU A 472 -1.11 -10.97 18.65
CA LEU A 472 -1.95 -9.92 19.24
C LEU A 472 -1.37 -8.54 18.93
N THR A 473 -1.98 -7.85 17.99
CA THR A 473 -1.57 -6.50 17.61
C THR A 473 -2.13 -5.45 18.57
N GLY A 474 -1.28 -4.51 18.98
CA GLY A 474 -1.70 -3.34 19.73
C GLY A 474 -2.33 -2.26 18.88
N TYR A 475 -2.62 -1.13 19.51
CA TYR A 475 -3.03 0.12 18.87
C TYR A 475 -1.92 1.17 18.92
N PHE A 476 -2.08 2.24 18.16
CA PHE A 476 -1.11 3.33 18.01
C PHE A 476 -1.67 4.66 18.47
N ASP A 477 -0.79 5.62 18.72
CA ASP A 477 -1.16 7.01 19.01
C ASP A 477 -1.43 7.74 17.69
N PRO A 478 -2.68 8.19 17.44
CA PRO A 478 -2.97 8.91 16.20
C PRO A 478 -2.42 10.35 16.22
N PHE A 479 -1.97 10.85 17.37
CA PHE A 479 -1.47 12.21 17.53
C PHE A 479 0.08 12.26 17.57
N LEU A 480 0.65 13.38 17.10
CA LEU A 480 2.08 13.67 17.24
C LEU A 480 2.48 13.98 18.68
N ASP A 481 3.55 13.37 19.19
CA ASP A 481 4.07 13.65 20.55
C ASP A 481 4.42 15.12 20.76
N SER A 482 4.97 15.77 19.73
CA SER A 482 5.38 17.19 19.74
C SER A 482 4.23 18.18 19.60
N GLN A 483 3.04 17.74 19.13
CA GLN A 483 1.87 18.58 18.90
C GLN A 483 0.59 17.92 19.43
N PRO A 484 0.29 18.06 20.74
CA PRO A 484 -0.83 17.39 21.37
C PRO A 484 -2.20 17.97 21.00
N VAL A 485 -2.26 19.12 20.32
CA VAL A 485 -3.48 19.65 19.70
C VAL A 485 -3.08 20.14 18.33
N CYS A 486 -3.65 19.55 17.30
CA CYS A 486 -3.36 19.92 15.94
C CYS A 486 -4.61 19.80 15.07
N SER A 487 -4.80 20.81 14.22
CA SER A 487 -5.80 20.83 13.16
C SER A 487 -5.16 20.29 11.88
N ASP A 488 -5.75 19.22 11.36
CA ASP A 488 -5.36 18.55 10.11
C ASP A 488 -5.35 19.51 8.89
N THR A 489 -6.14 20.60 8.87
CA THR A 489 -6.05 21.61 7.79
C THR A 489 -5.95 23.04 8.31
N ARG A 490 -5.19 23.88 7.59
CA ARG A 490 -5.16 25.35 7.77
C ARG A 490 -6.50 26.03 7.39
N LEU A 491 -7.36 25.33 6.65
CA LEU A 491 -8.58 25.88 6.04
C LEU A 491 -9.82 25.75 6.94
N PHE A 492 -9.86 24.78 7.86
CA PHE A 492 -11.04 24.52 8.69
C PHE A 492 -10.64 24.34 10.16
N ALA A 493 -10.74 25.43 10.93
CA ALA A 493 -10.53 25.43 12.39
C ALA A 493 -11.74 24.87 13.17
N THR A 494 -12.36 23.78 12.70
CA THR A 494 -13.75 23.48 13.10
C THR A 494 -13.98 22.28 14.04
N ALA A 495 -12.95 21.53 14.44
CA ALA A 495 -13.02 20.68 15.64
C ALA A 495 -11.61 20.25 16.08
N SER A 496 -11.23 20.58 17.31
CA SER A 496 -9.97 20.11 17.90
C SER A 496 -10.24 19.59 19.30
N LEU A 497 -9.79 18.36 19.59
CA LEU A 497 -9.74 17.86 20.95
C LEU A 497 -8.84 18.77 21.79
N THR A 498 -9.22 19.00 23.04
CA THR A 498 -8.40 19.72 24.02
C THR A 498 -7.16 18.90 24.41
N ARG A 499 -6.14 19.55 24.98
CA ARG A 499 -4.93 18.85 25.49
C ARG A 499 -5.27 17.76 26.51
N SER A 500 -6.27 17.99 27.37
CA SER A 500 -6.71 17.02 28.37
C SER A 500 -7.41 15.82 27.74
N GLU A 501 -8.18 16.01 26.68
CA GLU A 501 -8.82 14.95 25.89
C GLU A 501 -7.80 14.08 25.16
N VAL A 502 -6.82 14.69 24.51
CA VAL A 502 -5.72 13.95 23.86
C VAL A 502 -4.90 13.19 24.90
N SER A 503 -4.59 13.81 26.05
CA SER A 503 -3.89 13.12 27.14
C SER A 503 -4.67 11.93 27.70
N TRP A 504 -5.99 12.06 27.86
CA TRP A 504 -6.87 10.98 28.34
C TRP A 504 -6.89 9.81 27.35
N LEU A 505 -7.03 10.09 26.06
CA LEU A 505 -7.03 9.08 25.00
C LEU A 505 -5.67 8.35 24.93
N ARG A 506 -4.55 9.08 24.95
CA ARG A 506 -3.19 8.50 24.96
C ARG A 506 -2.95 7.60 26.16
N GLN A 507 -3.36 8.05 27.36
CA GLN A 507 -3.21 7.23 28.56
C GLN A 507 -4.05 5.95 28.46
N GLY A 508 -5.27 6.05 27.95
CA GLY A 508 -6.14 4.91 27.65
C GLY A 508 -5.48 3.92 26.69
N LEU A 509 -4.98 4.37 25.55
CA LEU A 509 -4.32 3.51 24.55
C LEU A 509 -3.10 2.79 25.13
N ARG A 510 -2.27 3.50 25.92
CA ARG A 510 -1.11 2.89 26.59
C ARG A 510 -1.53 1.84 27.62
N LEU A 511 -2.62 2.05 28.34
CA LEU A 511 -3.19 1.06 29.26
C LEU A 511 -3.76 -0.14 28.50
N LEU A 512 -4.48 0.08 27.40
CA LEU A 512 -5.02 -0.97 26.54
C LEU A 512 -3.89 -1.85 25.98
N ASN A 513 -2.85 -1.24 25.42
CA ASN A 513 -1.68 -1.98 24.93
C ASN A 513 -0.97 -2.77 26.02
N ARG A 514 -0.87 -2.22 27.24
CA ARG A 514 -0.35 -2.97 28.39
C ARG A 514 -1.21 -4.19 28.72
N ASN A 515 -2.53 -4.07 28.64
CA ASN A 515 -3.44 -5.21 28.82
C ASN A 515 -3.23 -6.26 27.74
N ILE A 516 -3.23 -5.88 26.46
CA ILE A 516 -3.03 -6.81 25.33
C ILE A 516 -1.69 -7.54 25.48
N LYS A 517 -0.61 -6.81 25.78
CA LYS A 517 0.72 -7.41 26.04
C LYS A 517 0.71 -8.36 27.24
N ALA A 518 0.01 -7.99 28.33
CA ALA A 518 -0.10 -8.85 29.50
C ALA A 518 -0.91 -10.13 29.21
N VAL A 519 -1.91 -10.09 28.32
CA VAL A 519 -2.60 -11.29 27.84
C VAL A 519 -1.67 -12.15 27.00
N ALA A 520 -0.98 -11.58 26.01
CA ALA A 520 -0.04 -12.32 25.16
C ALA A 520 0.98 -13.09 26.02
N ASN A 521 1.61 -12.41 26.99
CA ASN A 521 2.64 -12.99 27.86
C ASN A 521 2.14 -14.14 28.76
N LYS A 522 0.83 -14.34 28.90
CA LYS A 522 0.27 -15.48 29.66
C LYS A 522 0.21 -16.76 28.84
N HIS A 523 0.33 -16.68 27.52
CA HIS A 523 0.15 -17.81 26.60
C HIS A 523 1.41 -17.99 25.75
N PRO A 524 2.07 -19.16 25.77
CA PRO A 524 3.24 -19.41 24.92
C PRO A 524 2.91 -19.40 23.43
N GLU A 525 1.66 -19.64 23.06
CA GLU A 525 1.15 -19.56 21.69
C GLU A 525 0.95 -18.12 21.19
N ALA A 526 1.01 -17.12 22.07
CA ALA A 526 0.66 -15.73 21.74
C ALA A 526 1.86 -14.78 21.80
N ILE A 527 1.97 -13.90 20.81
CA ILE A 527 3.00 -12.87 20.70
C ILE A 527 2.34 -11.50 20.62
N TYR A 528 2.82 -10.54 21.42
CA TYR A 528 2.38 -9.16 21.33
C TYR A 528 3.15 -8.39 20.26
N ILE A 529 2.42 -7.74 19.36
CA ILE A 529 2.96 -6.88 18.31
C ILE A 529 2.81 -5.41 18.72
N ASP A 530 3.93 -4.76 18.98
CA ASP A 530 3.99 -3.35 19.41
C ASP A 530 3.85 -2.39 18.22
N THR A 531 2.61 -2.00 17.95
CA THR A 531 2.25 -1.04 16.90
C THR A 531 2.37 0.41 17.38
N MET A 532 2.34 0.65 18.70
CA MET A 532 2.49 1.98 19.28
C MET A 532 3.86 2.57 18.97
N THR A 533 4.92 1.79 19.20
CA THR A 533 6.29 2.21 18.84
C THR A 533 6.46 2.33 17.33
N THR A 534 5.85 1.41 16.57
CA THR A 534 5.93 1.38 15.10
C THR A 534 5.40 2.66 14.46
N MET A 535 4.27 3.17 14.96
CA MET A 535 3.58 4.32 14.38
C MET A 535 3.99 5.67 15.03
N SER A 536 4.93 5.65 15.98
CA SER A 536 5.37 6.86 16.68
C SER A 536 5.98 7.87 15.72
N GLY A 537 5.63 9.15 15.87
CA GLY A 537 6.07 10.22 14.98
C GLY A 537 5.26 10.38 13.69
N HIS A 538 4.38 9.41 13.37
CA HIS A 538 3.57 9.39 12.13
C HIS A 538 2.08 9.66 12.38
N GLY A 539 1.75 10.37 13.46
CA GLY A 539 0.37 10.83 13.70
C GLY A 539 -0.12 11.77 12.59
N PHE A 540 -1.43 12.01 12.52
CA PHE A 540 -2.08 12.71 11.38
C PHE A 540 -1.67 14.17 11.16
N CYS A 541 -0.88 14.75 12.06
CA CYS A 541 -0.34 16.10 11.97
C CYS A 541 1.16 16.15 11.67
N SER A 542 1.76 15.00 11.45
CA SER A 542 3.15 14.89 11.02
C SER A 542 3.32 15.35 9.58
N THR A 543 4.58 15.59 9.21
CA THR A 543 4.95 15.84 7.82
C THR A 543 4.83 14.58 6.96
N ASP A 544 4.65 13.40 7.58
CA ASP A 544 4.49 12.08 6.95
C ASP A 544 3.44 11.24 7.71
N PRO A 545 2.15 11.59 7.63
CA PRO A 545 1.11 10.98 8.44
C PRO A 545 0.77 9.58 7.94
N TRP A 546 0.86 8.60 8.84
CA TRP A 546 0.42 7.23 8.61
C TRP A 546 -0.99 6.96 9.14
N VAL A 547 -1.61 7.96 9.75
CA VAL A 547 -2.95 7.91 10.29
C VAL A 547 -3.77 9.03 9.64
N TYR A 548 -5.00 8.73 9.24
CA TYR A 548 -5.90 9.76 8.74
C TYR A 548 -6.26 10.75 9.82
N GLY A 549 -6.16 12.02 9.46
CA GLY A 549 -6.65 13.09 10.30
C GLY A 549 -8.15 13.26 10.11
N PRO A 550 -8.80 13.99 11.02
CA PRO A 550 -10.24 14.04 11.03
C PRO A 550 -10.86 15.07 10.07
N SER A 551 -10.06 15.86 9.33
CA SER A 551 -10.61 16.78 8.32
C SER A 551 -11.17 16.05 7.11
N ILE A 552 -10.76 14.81 6.90
CA ILE A 552 -11.28 13.91 5.87
C ILE A 552 -12.80 13.76 5.93
N LEU A 553 -13.42 13.90 7.11
CA LEU A 553 -14.88 13.91 7.26
C LEU A 553 -15.55 15.14 6.61
N LEU A 554 -14.84 16.26 6.50
CA LEU A 554 -15.31 17.47 5.80
C LEU A 554 -15.12 17.34 4.29
N LEU A 555 -14.08 16.62 3.86
CA LEU A 555 -13.73 16.42 2.46
C LEU A 555 -14.56 15.30 1.81
N SER A 556 -14.93 14.28 2.58
CA SER A 556 -15.91 13.26 2.19
C SER A 556 -16.82 12.85 3.36
N PRO A 557 -18.01 13.46 3.46
CA PRO A 557 -19.01 13.12 4.46
C PRO A 557 -19.58 11.70 4.22
N GLY A 558 -18.90 10.68 4.73
CA GLY A 558 -19.35 9.28 4.65
C GLY A 558 -18.25 8.24 4.44
N SER A 559 -17.04 8.66 4.06
CA SER A 559 -15.95 7.75 3.66
C SER A 559 -14.57 8.32 4.04
N GLY A 560 -14.34 8.53 5.34
CA GLY A 560 -13.09 9.15 5.79
C GLY A 560 -12.37 8.46 6.94
N ALA A 561 -12.86 7.31 7.42
CA ALA A 561 -12.30 6.51 8.52
C ALA A 561 -11.30 7.27 9.44
N PRO A 562 -11.73 8.35 10.13
CA PRO A 562 -10.79 9.23 10.81
C PRO A 562 -10.04 8.47 11.89
N TYR A 563 -8.78 8.81 12.13
CA TYR A 563 -7.89 8.16 13.09
C TYR A 563 -7.52 6.70 12.75
N HIS A 564 -7.89 6.19 11.58
CA HIS A 564 -7.47 4.87 11.10
C HIS A 564 -6.15 4.96 10.32
N PRO A 565 -5.41 3.85 10.18
CA PRO A 565 -4.20 3.85 9.38
C PRO A 565 -4.50 4.13 7.90
N THR A 566 -3.69 4.98 7.30
CA THR A 566 -3.56 5.13 5.84
C THR A 566 -2.99 3.85 5.22
N PRO A 567 -2.95 3.71 3.88
CA PRO A 567 -2.19 2.63 3.24
C PRO A 567 -0.73 2.53 3.70
N ALA A 568 -0.05 3.67 3.94
CA ALA A 568 1.30 3.69 4.48
C ALA A 568 1.35 3.14 5.92
N GLY A 569 0.38 3.51 6.75
CA GLY A 569 0.23 2.97 8.10
C GLY A 569 -0.06 1.47 8.10
N GLN A 570 -0.97 0.98 7.25
CA GLN A 570 -1.24 -0.44 7.10
C GLN A 570 0.00 -1.23 6.66
N ALA A 571 0.82 -0.68 5.76
CA ALA A 571 2.09 -1.30 5.36
C ALA A 571 3.11 -1.34 6.52
N ALA A 572 3.16 -0.31 7.36
CA ALA A 572 4.00 -0.30 8.56
C ALA A 572 3.55 -1.36 9.58
N LEU A 573 2.24 -1.48 9.80
CA LEU A 573 1.67 -2.55 10.64
C LEU A 573 2.01 -3.93 10.09
N ALA A 574 1.90 -4.14 8.77
CA ALA A 574 2.22 -5.42 8.13
C ALA A 574 3.66 -5.83 8.37
N ARG A 575 4.61 -4.89 8.20
CA ARG A 575 6.03 -5.12 8.47
C ARG A 575 6.24 -5.53 9.92
N ARG A 576 5.62 -4.82 10.86
CA ARG A 576 5.77 -5.12 12.28
C ARG A 576 5.20 -6.49 12.67
N VAL A 577 4.09 -6.89 12.04
CA VAL A 577 3.52 -8.23 12.21
C VAL A 577 4.46 -9.29 11.64
N LEU A 578 5.00 -9.10 10.43
CA LEU A 578 5.97 -10.00 9.80
C LEU A 578 7.25 -10.15 10.63
N GLU A 579 7.76 -9.06 11.21
CA GLU A 579 8.90 -9.08 12.12
C GLU A 579 8.63 -9.89 13.39
N GLY A 580 7.44 -9.78 13.98
CA GLY A 580 7.09 -10.58 15.16
C GLY A 580 6.81 -12.05 14.85
N MET A 581 6.59 -12.34 13.57
CA MET A 581 6.33 -13.65 12.98
C MET A 581 7.61 -14.43 12.63
N ALA A 582 8.74 -13.72 12.50
CA ALA A 582 10.07 -14.26 12.30
C ALA A 582 10.75 -14.49 13.66
#